data_AF-A0AAV0VMZ2-F1
#
_entry.id   AF-A0AAV0VMZ2-F1
#
_cell.length_a   1.000
_cell.length_b   1.000
_cell.length_c   1.000
_cell.angle_alpha   90.00
_cell.angle_beta   90.00
_cell.angle_gamma   90.00
#
_symmetry.space_group_name_H-M   'P 1'
#
loop_
_entity.id
_entity.type
_entity.pdbx_description
1 polymer ?
#
loop_
_entity_poly.entity_id
_entity_poly.type
_entity_poly.pdbx_seq_one_letter_code
_entity_poly.pdbx_strand_id
1 'polypeptide(L)'
;MPTLRTSALALVCSAAEYASPVWLNSSHCRKIDVQLNHSMRIISGTVKSTPTEWLPVLCNILPPHIRRKKAACREWSKYLSNTSLPLHQDTLNQNLRLKYKKPTYLT
;
A
#
# COMPACT_ATOMS: atom_id res chain seq x y z
N MET A 1 3.88 24.50 13.57
CA MET A 1 3.14 24.47 12.29
C MET A 1 2.61 23.06 12.02
N PRO A 2 1.46 22.68 12.60
CA PRO A 2 0.86 21.35 12.42
C PRO A 2 0.44 21.10 10.97
N THR A 3 -0.05 22.14 10.29
CA THR A 3 -0.61 22.09 8.93
C THR A 3 0.36 21.55 7.88
N LEU A 4 1.60 22.03 7.85
CA LEU A 4 2.62 21.60 6.88
C LEU A 4 3.02 20.13 7.07
N ARG A 5 3.08 19.67 8.32
CA ARG A 5 3.42 18.27 8.65
C ARG A 5 2.31 17.33 8.21
N THR A 6 1.06 17.69 8.50
CA THR A 6 -0.10 16.87 8.13
C THR A 6 -0.30 16.83 6.62
N SER A 7 -0.11 17.94 5.90
CA SER A 7 -0.23 17.97 4.43
C SER A 7 0.86 17.17 3.74
N ALA A 8 2.12 17.29 4.19
CA ALA A 8 3.23 16.49 3.68
C ALA A 8 2.98 14.98 3.89
N LEU A 9 2.49 14.60 5.08
CA LEU A 9 2.14 13.22 5.39
C LEU A 9 1.02 12.69 4.52
N ALA A 10 -0.03 13.49 4.32
CA ALA A 10 -1.18 13.14 3.48
C ALA A 10 -0.76 12.92 2.02
N LEU A 11 0.10 13.78 1.47
CA LEU A 11 0.64 13.64 0.10
C LEU A 11 1.40 12.32 -0.08
N VAL A 12 2.36 12.04 0.81
CA VAL A 12 3.17 10.83 0.75
C VAL A 12 2.30 9.58 0.92
N CYS A 13 1.35 9.63 1.85
CA CYS A 13 0.43 8.51 2.10
C CYS A 13 -0.54 8.27 0.94
N SER A 14 -1.04 9.32 0.31
CA SER A 14 -1.94 9.24 -0.85
C SER A 14 -1.25 8.57 -2.03
N ALA A 15 -0.02 9.00 -2.35
CA ALA A 15 0.77 8.37 -3.41
C ALA A 15 1.07 6.89 -3.12
N ALA A 16 1.40 6.56 -1.87
CA ALA A 16 1.63 5.18 -1.45
C ALA A 16 0.36 4.31 -1.51
N GLU A 17 -0.81 4.88 -1.20
CA GLU A 17 -2.11 4.20 -1.25
C GLU A 17 -2.61 3.98 -2.67
N TYR A 18 -2.35 4.91 -3.59
CA TYR A 18 -2.72 4.76 -4.99
C TYR A 18 -2.00 3.58 -5.65
N ALA A 19 -0.69 3.42 -5.39
CA ALA A 19 0.11 2.34 -5.99
C ALA A 19 0.10 1.02 -5.18
N SER A 20 -0.56 1.04 -4.03
CA SER A 20 -0.68 -0.06 -3.07
C SER A 20 -1.15 -1.42 -3.64
N PRO A 21 -2.22 -1.51 -4.48
CA PRO A 21 -2.69 -2.79 -5.02
C PRO A 21 -1.69 -3.44 -5.99
N VAL A 22 -0.92 -2.63 -6.73
CA VAL A 22 0.11 -3.12 -7.64
C VAL A 22 1.30 -3.66 -6.86
N TRP A 23 1.64 -3.01 -5.75
CA TRP A 23 2.81 -3.34 -4.97
C TRP A 23 2.62 -4.52 -4.03
N LEU A 24 1.41 -4.88 -3.59
CA LEU A 24 1.23 -5.95 -2.58
C LEU A 24 1.99 -7.25 -2.90
N ASN A 25 2.14 -7.61 -4.18
CA ASN A 25 2.84 -8.82 -4.65
C ASN A 25 4.26 -8.55 -5.21
N SER A 26 4.82 -7.36 -5.00
CA SER A 26 6.12 -6.96 -5.54
C SER A 26 7.24 -7.22 -4.54
N SER A 27 8.34 -7.80 -5.02
CA SER A 27 9.58 -7.97 -4.25
C SER A 27 10.26 -6.62 -3.92
N HIS A 28 9.89 -5.55 -4.62
CA HIS A 28 10.53 -4.25 -4.52
C HIS A 28 9.89 -3.31 -3.49
N CYS A 29 8.81 -3.73 -2.80
CA CYS A 29 8.13 -2.92 -1.80
C CYS A 29 9.04 -2.39 -0.70
N ARG A 30 10.07 -3.16 -0.34
CA ARG A 30 11.04 -2.77 0.67
C ARG A 30 11.74 -1.45 0.33
N LYS A 31 12.03 -1.19 -0.95
CA LYS A 31 12.68 0.06 -1.38
C LYS A 31 11.75 1.27 -1.18
N ILE A 32 10.46 1.09 -1.41
CA ILE A 32 9.44 2.13 -1.23
C ILE A 32 9.22 2.38 0.28
N ASP A 33 9.18 1.32 1.09
CA ASP A 33 9.07 1.43 2.54
C ASP A 33 10.23 2.23 3.15
N VAL A 34 11.44 2.08 2.63
CA VAL A 34 12.60 2.87 3.07
C VAL A 34 12.39 4.37 2.82
N GLN A 35 11.91 4.75 1.64
CA GLN A 35 11.64 6.16 1.31
C GLN A 35 10.49 6.71 2.16
N LEU A 36 9.41 5.95 2.33
CA LEU A 36 8.27 6.31 3.17
C LEU A 36 8.69 6.52 4.63
N ASN A 37 9.51 5.61 5.17
CA ASN A 37 10.07 5.73 6.52
C ASN A 37 10.95 6.97 6.67
N HIS A 38 11.74 7.31 5.64
CA HIS A 38 12.56 8.52 5.66
C HIS A 38 11.69 9.79 5.71
N SER A 39 10.65 9.86 4.87
CA SER A 39 9.70 10.98 4.90
C SER A 39 8.98 11.12 6.24
N MET A 40 8.50 10.00 6.83
CA MET A 40 7.86 10.01 8.15
C MET A 40 8.81 10.51 9.26
N ARG A 41 10.11 10.18 9.19
CA ARG A 41 11.10 10.70 10.13
C ARG A 41 11.28 12.20 10.02
N ILE A 42 11.34 12.74 8.79
CA ILE A 42 11.42 14.19 8.55
C ILE A 42 10.18 14.90 9.11
N ILE A 43 8.99 14.36 8.84
CA ILE A 43 7.72 14.97 9.25
C ILE A 43 7.56 14.97 10.77
N SER A 44 7.84 13.83 11.43
CA SER A 44 7.69 13.67 12.88
C SER A 44 8.90 14.16 13.69
N GLY A 45 10.00 14.51 13.01
CA GLY A 45 11.24 14.93 13.67
C GLY A 45 11.93 13.81 14.46
N THR A 46 11.72 12.55 14.08
CA THR A 46 12.29 11.40 14.80
C THR A 46 13.71 11.09 14.34
N VAL A 47 14.55 10.68 15.29
CA VAL A 47 15.94 10.30 15.03
C VAL A 47 16.02 8.97 14.29
N LYS A 48 17.16 8.71 13.62
CA LYS A 48 17.38 7.46 12.85
C LYS A 48 17.33 6.20 13.72
N SER A 49 17.64 6.32 15.01
CA SER A 49 17.59 5.21 15.98
C SER A 49 16.17 4.77 16.36
N THR A 50 15.14 5.59 16.11
CA THR A 50 13.75 5.18 16.38
C THR A 50 13.40 3.95 15.52
N PRO A 51 12.87 2.86 16.08
CA PRO A 51 12.56 1.67 15.30
C PRO A 51 11.48 1.97 14.24
N THR A 52 11.60 1.35 13.06
CA THR A 52 10.70 1.61 11.92
C THR A 52 9.25 1.23 12.18
N GLU A 53 9.00 0.28 13.07
CA GLU A 53 7.66 -0.17 13.46
C GLU A 53 6.86 0.91 14.19
N TRP A 54 7.55 1.83 14.88
CA TRP A 54 6.92 2.91 15.63
C TRP A 54 6.63 4.14 14.77
N LEU A 55 7.26 4.28 13.59
CA LEU A 55 7.07 5.46 12.73
C LEU A 55 5.60 5.66 12.30
N PRO A 56 4.88 4.63 11.83
CA PRO A 56 3.47 4.79 11.47
C PRO A 56 2.62 5.18 12.69
N VAL A 57 2.88 4.56 13.84
CA VAL A 57 2.16 4.83 15.11
C VAL A 57 2.33 6.29 15.52
N LEU A 58 3.56 6.81 15.47
CA LEU A 58 3.87 8.21 15.79
C LEU A 58 3.24 9.20 14.79
N CYS A 59 2.99 8.76 13.57
CA CYS A 59 2.31 9.55 12.54
C CYS A 59 0.78 9.34 12.54
N ASN A 60 0.21 8.59 13.50
CA ASN A 60 -1.20 8.17 13.52
C ASN A 60 -1.66 7.45 12.24
N ILE A 61 -0.81 6.60 11.67
CA ILE A 61 -1.08 5.83 10.45
C ILE A 61 -0.85 4.34 10.69
N LEU A 62 -1.64 3.50 10.00
CA LEU A 62 -1.46 2.06 10.03
C LEU A 62 -0.13 1.61 9.39
N PRO A 63 0.46 0.49 9.85
CA PRO A 63 1.61 -0.13 9.20
C PRO A 63 1.39 -0.34 7.69
N PRO A 64 2.46 -0.21 6.87
CA PRO A 64 2.36 -0.23 5.40
C PRO A 64 1.77 -1.53 4.86
N HIS A 65 2.03 -2.67 5.49
CA HIS A 65 1.47 -3.96 5.06
C HIS A 65 -0.07 -4.00 5.17
N ILE A 66 -0.63 -3.48 6.26
CA ILE A 66 -2.08 -3.47 6.49
C ILE A 66 -2.75 -2.50 5.52
N ARG A 67 -2.14 -1.32 5.31
CA ARG A 67 -2.64 -0.33 4.34
C ARG A 67 -2.70 -0.89 2.93
N ARG A 68 -1.66 -1.64 2.51
CA ARG A 68 -1.65 -2.33 1.21
C ARG A 68 -2.73 -3.37 1.07
N LYS A 69 -2.90 -4.23 2.08
CA LYS A 69 -3.97 -5.23 2.07
C LYS A 69 -5.34 -4.55 1.98
N LYS A 70 -5.59 -3.52 2.80
CA LYS A 70 -6.86 -2.77 2.80
C LYS A 70 -7.16 -2.11 1.45
N ALA A 71 -6.16 -1.48 0.82
CA ALA A 71 -6.32 -0.86 -0.49
C ALA A 71 -6.62 -1.90 -1.58
N ALA A 72 -5.89 -3.02 -1.58
CA ALA A 72 -6.13 -4.12 -2.52
C ALA A 72 -7.52 -4.75 -2.34
N CYS A 73 -7.96 -4.98 -1.10
CA CYS A 73 -9.31 -5.46 -0.83
C CYS A 73 -10.38 -4.49 -1.35
N ARG A 74 -10.20 -3.18 -1.12
CA ARG A 74 -11.13 -2.15 -1.61
C ARG A 74 -11.21 -2.12 -3.13
N GLU A 75 -10.06 -2.21 -3.81
CA GLU A 75 -9.98 -2.31 -5.27
C GLU A 75 -10.75 -3.53 -5.77
N TRP A 76 -10.48 -4.69 -5.16
CA TRP A 76 -11.11 -5.96 -5.54
C TRP A 76 -12.61 -5.96 -5.32
N SER A 77 -13.09 -5.45 -4.19
CA SER A 77 -14.53 -5.32 -3.92
C SER A 77 -15.23 -4.48 -4.99
N LYS A 78 -14.59 -3.43 -5.50
CA LYS A 78 -15.14 -2.63 -6.61
C LYS A 78 -15.23 -3.46 -7.90
N TYR A 79 -14.19 -4.22 -8.23
CA TYR A 79 -14.21 -5.07 -9.41
C TYR A 79 -15.27 -6.17 -9.32
N LEU A 80 -15.44 -6.77 -8.14
CA LEU A 80 -16.48 -7.78 -7.90
C LEU A 80 -17.89 -7.17 -8.00
N SER A 81 -18.08 -5.94 -7.50
CA SER A 81 -19.36 -5.25 -7.59
C SER A 81 -19.74 -4.84 -9.01
N ASN A 82 -18.77 -4.76 -9.93
CA ASN A 82 -19.00 -4.31 -11.29
C ASN A 82 -18.82 -5.47 -12.29
N THR A 83 -19.94 -6.13 -12.58
CA THR A 83 -20.00 -7.28 -13.50
C THR A 83 -19.83 -6.92 -14.98
N SER A 84 -19.88 -5.64 -15.35
CA SER A 84 -19.71 -5.23 -16.75
C SER A 84 -18.24 -5.05 -17.14
N LEU A 85 -17.30 -5.22 -16.21
CA LEU A 85 -15.87 -5.09 -16.48
C LEU A 85 -15.39 -6.26 -17.36
N PRO A 86 -14.67 -5.99 -18.47
CA PRO A 86 -14.08 -7.03 -19.32
C PRO A 86 -13.14 -7.98 -18.56
N LEU A 87 -12.59 -7.51 -17.44
CA LEU A 87 -11.69 -8.27 -16.56
C LEU A 87 -12.29 -9.60 -16.07
N HIS A 88 -13.63 -9.70 -16.00
CA HIS A 88 -14.31 -10.92 -15.59
C HIS A 88 -14.12 -12.05 -16.63
N GLN A 89 -13.97 -11.71 -17.91
CA GLN A 89 -13.66 -12.68 -18.97
C GLN A 89 -12.24 -13.24 -18.81
N ASP A 90 -11.27 -12.39 -18.40
CA ASP A 90 -9.88 -12.80 -18.17
C ASP A 90 -9.71 -13.65 -16.91
N THR A 91 -10.55 -13.45 -15.88
CA THR A 91 -10.48 -14.24 -14.63
C THR A 91 -10.81 -15.73 -14.81
N LEU A 92 -11.46 -16.11 -15.92
CA LEU A 92 -11.76 -17.51 -16.26
C LEU A 92 -10.51 -18.26 -16.77
N ASN A 93 -9.51 -17.56 -17.30
CA ASN A 93 -8.33 -18.15 -17.92
C ASN A 93 -7.13 -18.22 -16.96
N GLN A 94 -7.34 -18.73 -15.74
CA GLN A 94 -6.32 -18.78 -14.67
C GLN A 94 -5.11 -19.68 -15.01
N ASN A 95 -5.22 -20.49 -16.07
CA ASN A 95 -4.20 -21.44 -16.52
C ASN A 95 -2.91 -20.76 -17.05
N LEU A 96 -2.96 -19.48 -17.43
CA LEU A 96 -1.80 -18.72 -17.92
C LEU A 96 -0.93 -18.13 -16.79
N ARG A 97 -1.37 -18.25 -15.53
CA ARG A 97 -0.71 -17.60 -14.40
C ARG A 97 0.37 -18.49 -13.80
N LEU A 98 1.56 -17.92 -13.60
CA LEU A 98 2.69 -18.63 -12.98
C LEU A 98 2.31 -19.14 -11.57
N LYS A 99 2.55 -20.43 -11.31
CA LYS A 99 2.14 -21.14 -10.07
C LYS A 99 2.54 -20.46 -8.76
N TYR A 100 3.62 -19.68 -8.75
CA TYR A 100 4.13 -18.98 -7.57
C TYR A 100 3.47 -17.61 -7.31
N LYS A 101 2.77 -17.03 -8.30
CA LYS A 101 2.10 -15.73 -8.20
C LYS A 101 0.66 -15.94 -7.75
N LYS A 102 0.40 -16.16 -6.46
CA LYS A 102 -0.98 -16.22 -5.96
C LYS A 102 -1.72 -14.90 -6.26
N PRO A 103 -2.98 -14.95 -6.71
CA PRO A 103 -3.79 -13.76 -6.88
C PRO A 103 -3.98 -12.99 -5.58
N THR A 104 -3.84 -11.67 -5.68
CA THR A 104 -3.98 -10.71 -4.57
C THR A 104 -5.35 -10.79 -3.89
N TYR A 105 -6.36 -11.36 -4.56
CA TYR A 105 -7.72 -11.52 -4.08
C TYR A 105 -7.98 -12.81 -3.29
N LEU A 106 -7.01 -13.73 -3.21
CA LEU A 106 -7.15 -15.02 -2.49
C LEU A 106 -6.51 -15.01 -1.08
N THR A 107 -6.12 -13.85 -0.55
CA THR A 107 -5.46 -13.67 0.77
C THR A 107 -6.24 -12.76 1.70
#